data_AF-A0A7J2U299-F1
#
_entry.id   AF-A0A7J2U299-F1
#
_cell.length_a   1.000
_cell.length_b   1.000
_cell.length_c   1.000
_cell.angle_alpha   90.00
_cell.angle_beta   90.00
_cell.angle_gamma   90.00
#
_symmetry.space_group_name_H-M   'P 1'
#
loop_
_entity.id
_entity.type
_entity.pdbx_description
1 polymer ?
#
loop_
_entity_poly.entity_id
_entity_poly.type
_entity_poly.pdbx_seq_one_letter_code
_entity_poly.pdbx_strand_id
1 'polypeptide(L)'
;MIHIKKLYEDMDLEVFKAPTEEELGNLIKDIIKNTGRPMTWKELRELFAGIAGEDRLRKVLIKLIERDELIELPDGALALPGMEQNYIPRKTAKRVRPLVPSKFRERWGNLAAKLRKSGLPLGEAMKQIKRFGFSEEEEEQEEIFEEE
;
A
#
# COMPACT_ATOMS: atom_id res chain seq x y z
N MET A 1 4.67 -12.00 16.13
CA MET A 1 4.56 -13.47 16.02
C MET A 1 3.24 -13.79 15.33
N ILE A 2 3.29 -14.60 14.26
CA ILE A 2 2.11 -15.02 13.51
C ILE A 2 1.37 -16.10 14.33
N HIS A 3 0.10 -15.88 14.68
CA HIS A 3 -0.69 -16.83 15.46
C HIS A 3 -1.57 -17.68 14.54
N ILE A 4 -1.22 -18.96 14.37
CA ILE A 4 -1.99 -19.95 13.59
C ILE A 4 -2.50 -21.03 14.56
N LYS A 5 -3.70 -21.56 14.33
CA LYS A 5 -4.28 -22.60 15.17
C LYS A 5 -3.47 -23.90 15.10
N LYS A 6 -2.82 -24.26 16.21
CA LYS A 6 -2.04 -25.50 16.40
C LYS A 6 -2.98 -26.71 16.39
N LEU A 7 -2.71 -27.71 15.56
CA LEU A 7 -3.55 -28.91 15.43
C LEU A 7 -2.97 -30.13 16.16
N TYR A 8 -1.64 -30.25 16.19
CA TYR A 8 -0.96 -31.37 16.84
C TYR A 8 0.48 -30.97 17.19
N GLU A 9 0.97 -31.46 18.34
CA GLU A 9 2.33 -31.29 18.82
C GLU A 9 2.85 -32.66 19.25
N ASP A 10 3.91 -33.13 18.59
CA ASP A 10 4.72 -34.28 19.01
C ASP A 10 6.18 -33.84 19.17
N MET A 11 7.04 -34.72 19.69
CA MET A 11 8.41 -34.41 20.10
C MET A 11 9.29 -33.75 19.01
N ASP A 12 8.96 -33.86 17.73
CA ASP A 12 9.70 -33.27 16.59
C ASP A 12 8.84 -32.61 15.48
N LEU A 13 7.50 -32.58 15.61
CA LEU A 13 6.59 -32.13 14.54
C LEU A 13 5.47 -31.22 15.07
N GLU A 14 5.46 -29.97 14.60
CA GLU A 14 4.35 -29.05 14.80
C GLU A 14 3.46 -28.99 13.53
N VAL A 15 2.21 -29.42 13.66
CA VAL A 15 1.23 -29.33 12.55
C VAL A 15 0.30 -28.16 12.80
N PHE A 16 0.32 -27.19 11.88
CA PHE A 16 -0.57 -26.06 11.88
C PHE A 16 -1.67 -26.23 10.83
N LYS A 17 -2.88 -25.79 11.15
CA LYS A 17 -3.92 -25.66 10.13
C LYS A 17 -3.52 -24.54 9.16
N ALA A 18 -3.51 -24.83 7.86
CA ALA A 18 -3.35 -23.76 6.87
C ALA A 18 -4.47 -22.71 7.07
N PRO A 19 -4.13 -21.41 7.12
CA PRO A 19 -5.13 -20.37 7.31
C PRO A 19 -6.08 -20.32 6.12
N THR A 20 -7.35 -20.04 6.41
CA THR A 20 -8.36 -19.65 5.42
C THR A 20 -7.99 -18.32 4.77
N GLU A 21 -8.64 -17.96 3.66
CA GLU A 21 -8.38 -16.67 3.00
C GLU A 21 -8.70 -15.47 3.91
N GLU A 22 -9.73 -15.58 4.74
CA GLU A 22 -10.11 -14.54 5.71
C GLU A 22 -9.09 -14.43 6.85
N GLU A 23 -8.66 -15.55 7.43
CA GLU A 23 -7.61 -15.59 8.45
C GLU A 23 -6.28 -15.05 7.89
N LEU A 24 -5.93 -15.41 6.65
CA LEU A 24 -4.75 -14.90 5.97
C LEU A 24 -4.84 -13.38 5.77
N GLY A 25 -6.01 -12.88 5.39
CA GLY A 25 -6.23 -11.44 5.23
C GLY A 25 -6.07 -10.67 6.54
N ASN A 26 -6.62 -11.19 7.63
CA ASN A 26 -6.44 -10.60 8.96
C ASN A 26 -4.98 -10.62 9.41
N LEU A 27 -4.29 -11.74 9.18
CA LEU A 27 -2.88 -11.89 9.53
C LEU A 27 -1.99 -10.88 8.79
N ILE A 28 -2.25 -10.63 7.50
CA ILE A 28 -1.53 -9.61 6.72
C ILE A 28 -1.72 -8.22 7.34
N LYS A 29 -2.96 -7.84 7.64
CA LYS A 29 -3.28 -6.55 8.27
C LYS A 29 -2.59 -6.41 9.63
N ASP A 30 -2.63 -7.46 10.44
CA ASP A 30 -1.99 -7.47 11.76
C ASP A 30 -0.47 -7.33 11.66
N ILE A 31 0.18 -7.98 10.69
CA ILE A 31 1.62 -7.83 10.47
C ILE A 31 1.96 -6.38 10.08
N ILE A 32 1.23 -5.80 9.12
CA ILE A 32 1.47 -4.41 8.68
C ILE A 32 1.22 -3.44 9.85
N LYS A 33 0.16 -3.65 10.63
CA LYS A 33 -0.14 -2.87 11.83
C LYS A 33 0.96 -2.96 12.88
N ASN A 34 1.41 -4.17 13.20
CA ASN A 34 2.40 -4.43 14.24
C ASN A 34 3.81 -3.96 13.85
N THR A 35 4.15 -4.01 12.57
CA THR A 35 5.40 -3.42 12.07
C THR A 35 5.35 -1.90 12.00
N GLY A 36 4.15 -1.31 12.02
CA GLY A 36 3.95 0.15 12.02
C GLY A 36 4.40 0.83 10.73
N ARG A 37 4.69 0.06 9.68
CA ARG A 37 5.20 0.59 8.40
C ARG A 37 4.59 -0.14 7.21
N PRO A 38 4.49 0.53 6.05
CA PRO A 38 4.19 -0.14 4.79
C PRO A 38 5.21 -1.23 4.46
N MET A 39 4.74 -2.31 3.86
CA MET A 39 5.55 -3.47 3.49
C MET A 39 5.48 -3.74 1.99
N THR A 40 6.60 -4.10 1.38
CA THR A 40 6.63 -4.50 -0.03
C THR A 40 6.04 -5.89 -0.23
N TRP A 41 5.62 -6.15 -1.47
CA TRP A 41 5.30 -7.51 -1.92
C TRP A 41 6.42 -8.52 -1.62
N LYS A 42 7.68 -8.13 -1.79
CA LYS A 42 8.83 -9.00 -1.51
C LYS A 42 8.89 -9.37 -0.03
N GLU A 43 8.79 -8.39 0.86
CA GLU A 43 8.81 -8.61 2.31
C GLU A 43 7.61 -9.46 2.76
N LEU A 44 6.40 -9.19 2.25
CA LEU A 44 5.23 -10.00 2.57
C LEU A 44 5.41 -11.44 2.06
N ARG A 45 5.88 -11.64 0.83
CA ARG A 45 6.17 -12.96 0.30
C ARG A 45 7.16 -13.73 1.18
N GLU A 46 8.24 -13.08 1.62
CA GLU A 46 9.25 -13.70 2.50
C GLU A 46 8.67 -14.07 3.86
N LEU A 47 7.85 -13.20 4.46
CA LEU A 47 7.19 -13.45 5.75
C LEU A 47 6.15 -14.57 5.71
N PHE A 48 5.44 -14.70 4.58
CA PHE A 48 4.41 -15.72 4.40
C PHE A 48 4.92 -16.99 3.71
N ALA A 49 6.22 -17.06 3.41
CA ALA A 49 6.85 -18.25 2.87
C ALA A 49 6.70 -19.41 3.87
N GLY A 50 5.99 -20.46 3.48
CA GLY A 50 5.66 -21.60 4.35
C GLY A 50 4.28 -21.55 5.00
N ILE A 51 3.59 -20.40 5.00
CA ILE A 51 2.22 -20.27 5.52
C ILE A 51 1.21 -20.32 4.37
N ALA A 52 1.49 -19.57 3.29
CA ALA A 52 0.63 -19.47 2.13
C ALA A 52 1.45 -19.46 0.84
N GLY A 53 0.93 -20.12 -0.20
CA GLY A 53 1.50 -20.02 -1.54
C GLY A 53 1.36 -18.61 -2.10
N GLU A 54 2.26 -18.23 -3.00
CA GLU A 54 2.30 -16.89 -3.61
C GLU A 54 0.96 -16.51 -4.26
N ASP A 55 0.35 -17.43 -5.00
CA ASP A 55 -0.90 -17.17 -5.71
C ASP A 55 -2.05 -16.87 -4.73
N ARG A 56 -2.10 -17.61 -3.62
CA ARG A 56 -3.08 -17.38 -2.55
C ARG A 56 -2.83 -16.03 -1.87
N LEU A 57 -1.58 -15.69 -1.58
CA LEU A 57 -1.23 -14.39 -1.01
C LEU A 57 -1.66 -13.25 -1.94
N ARG A 58 -1.38 -13.38 -3.25
CA ARG A 58 -1.79 -12.39 -4.26
C ARG A 58 -3.31 -12.22 -4.30
N LYS A 59 -4.06 -13.33 -4.34
CA LYS A 59 -5.54 -13.31 -4.33
C LYS A 59 -6.10 -12.59 -3.11
N VAL A 60 -5.56 -12.87 -1.93
CA VAL A 60 -5.99 -12.22 -0.69
C VAL A 60 -5.66 -10.72 -0.69
N LEU A 61 -4.44 -10.34 -1.12
CA LEU A 61 -4.08 -8.93 -1.23
C LEU A 61 -5.00 -8.16 -2.19
N ILE A 62 -5.30 -8.73 -3.36
CA ILE A 62 -6.25 -8.14 -4.31
C ILE A 62 -7.60 -7.88 -3.62
N LYS A 63 -8.16 -8.89 -2.95
CA LYS A 63 -9.44 -8.74 -2.23
C LYS A 63 -9.38 -7.66 -1.15
N LEU A 64 -8.28 -7.58 -0.41
CA LEU A 64 -8.10 -6.55 0.63
C LEU A 64 -8.01 -5.13 0.02
N ILE A 65 -7.33 -4.98 -1.11
CA ILE A 65 -7.23 -3.69 -1.81
C ILE A 65 -8.58 -3.29 -2.44
N GLU A 66 -9.30 -4.24 -3.02
CA GLU A 66 -10.64 -4.01 -3.58
C GLU A 66 -11.64 -3.54 -2.52
N ARG A 67 -11.51 -4.03 -1.29
CA ARG A 67 -12.32 -3.65 -0.12
C ARG A 67 -11.82 -2.40 0.61
N ASP A 68 -10.80 -1.73 0.08
CA ASP A 68 -10.15 -0.56 0.69
C ASP A 68 -9.57 -0.83 2.10
N GLU A 69 -9.34 -2.10 2.44
CA GLU A 69 -8.68 -2.52 3.70
C GLU A 69 -7.16 -2.38 3.62
N LEU A 70 -6.62 -2.40 2.41
CA LEU A 70 -5.22 -2.11 2.09
C LEU A 70 -5.12 -1.10 0.95
N ILE A 71 -4.04 -0.35 0.95
CA ILE A 71 -3.70 0.60 -0.11
C ILE A 71 -2.34 0.24 -0.71
N GLU A 72 -2.25 0.36 -2.03
CA GLU A 72 -0.98 0.31 -2.74
C GLU A 72 -0.39 1.71 -2.81
N LEU A 73 0.84 1.88 -2.33
CA LEU A 73 1.56 3.15 -2.33
C LEU A 73 2.28 3.40 -3.66
N PRO A 74 2.68 4.65 -3.96
CA PRO A 74 3.27 5.01 -5.24
C PRO A 74 4.55 4.24 -5.63
N ASP A 75 5.26 3.67 -4.64
CA ASP A 75 6.46 2.85 -4.82
C ASP A 75 6.20 1.33 -4.81
N GLY A 76 4.93 0.91 -4.68
CA GLY A 76 4.51 -0.49 -4.70
C GLY A 76 4.55 -1.16 -3.33
N ALA A 77 4.77 -0.41 -2.25
CA ALA A 77 4.52 -0.89 -0.91
C ALA A 77 3.01 -0.98 -0.62
N LEU A 78 2.63 -1.88 0.28
CA LEU A 78 1.27 -2.10 0.75
C LEU A 78 1.16 -1.55 2.17
N ALA A 79 0.11 -0.80 2.42
CA ALA A 79 -0.11 -0.15 3.70
C ALA A 79 -1.57 -0.25 4.13
N LEU A 80 -1.82 -0.02 5.42
CA LEU A 80 -3.17 0.23 5.91
C LEU A 80 -3.60 1.67 5.55
N PRO A 81 -4.90 1.92 5.33
CA PRO A 81 -5.41 3.28 5.19
C PRO A 81 -4.97 4.18 6.36
N GLY A 82 -4.48 5.37 6.05
CA GLY A 82 -3.93 6.34 6.99
C GLY A 82 -2.41 6.31 7.11
N MET A 83 -1.75 5.17 6.84
CA MET A 83 -0.29 5.05 6.93
C MET A 83 0.45 5.84 5.82
N GLU A 84 -0.24 6.18 4.73
CA GLU A 84 0.33 6.97 3.64
C GLU A 84 0.82 8.34 4.11
N GLN A 85 0.16 8.97 5.09
CA GLN A 85 0.41 10.37 5.44
C GLN A 85 1.87 10.62 5.83
N ASN A 86 2.44 9.69 6.60
CA ASN A 86 3.80 9.79 7.14
C ASN A 86 4.81 8.97 6.33
N TYR A 87 4.38 8.32 5.24
CA TYR A 87 5.26 7.48 4.45
C TYR A 87 6.05 8.28 3.43
N ILE A 88 7.36 8.05 3.38
CA ILE A 88 8.25 8.59 2.35
C ILE A 88 8.50 7.50 1.31
N PRO A 89 8.05 7.67 0.05
CA PRO A 89 8.27 6.68 -0.99
C PRO A 89 9.75 6.52 -1.34
N ARG A 90 10.12 5.31 -1.76
CA ARG A 90 11.48 5.05 -2.24
C ARG A 90 11.77 5.77 -3.56
N LYS A 91 12.77 6.64 -3.55
CA LYS A 91 13.24 7.38 -4.75
C LYS A 91 13.70 6.46 -5.89
N THR A 92 14.23 5.28 -5.56
CA THR A 92 14.74 4.30 -6.52
C THR A 92 13.66 3.37 -7.08
N ALA A 93 12.42 3.48 -6.61
CA ALA A 93 11.35 2.59 -7.05
C ALA A 93 10.99 2.86 -8.52
N LYS A 94 11.11 1.80 -9.34
CA LYS A 94 10.68 1.81 -10.74
C LYS A 94 9.16 2.01 -10.85
N ARG A 95 8.66 2.16 -12.08
CA ARG A 95 7.21 2.17 -12.33
C ARG A 95 6.58 0.91 -11.75
N VAL A 96 5.61 1.11 -10.87
CA VAL A 96 4.90 0.03 -10.18
C VAL A 96 3.87 -0.58 -11.13
N ARG A 97 3.70 -1.90 -11.03
CA ARG A 97 2.58 -2.64 -11.62
C ARG A 97 1.63 -2.98 -10.48
N PRO A 98 0.59 -2.17 -10.25
CA PRO A 98 -0.29 -2.38 -9.12
C PRO A 98 -1.09 -3.68 -9.25
N LEU A 99 -1.40 -4.31 -8.12
CA LEU A 99 -2.28 -5.48 -8.05
C LEU A 99 -3.70 -5.11 -8.48
N VAL A 100 -4.17 -3.92 -8.11
CA VAL A 100 -5.48 -3.38 -8.50
C VAL A 100 -5.29 -2.05 -9.23
N PRO A 101 -5.12 -2.07 -10.56
CA PRO A 101 -4.83 -0.85 -11.34
C PRO A 101 -5.89 0.24 -11.27
N SER A 102 -7.17 -0.13 -11.12
CA SER A 102 -8.28 0.81 -10.99
C SER A 102 -8.13 1.66 -9.72
N LYS A 103 -8.03 1.01 -8.55
CA LYS A 103 -7.83 1.65 -7.24
C LYS A 103 -6.54 2.47 -7.19
N PHE A 104 -5.45 1.94 -7.77
CA PHE A 104 -4.19 2.68 -7.82
C PHE A 104 -4.31 3.97 -8.65
N ARG A 105 -4.98 3.91 -9.80
CA ARG A 105 -5.17 5.08 -10.67
C ARG A 105 -6.12 6.10 -10.04
N GLU A 106 -7.20 5.65 -9.41
CA GLU A 106 -8.13 6.49 -8.67
C GLU A 106 -7.41 7.28 -7.58
N ARG A 107 -6.52 6.62 -6.83
CA ARG A 107 -5.83 7.25 -5.70
C ARG A 107 -4.65 8.12 -6.09
N TRP A 108 -3.83 7.69 -7.05
CA TRP A 108 -2.56 8.37 -7.37
C TRP A 108 -2.50 8.97 -8.76
N GLY A 109 -3.30 8.49 -9.71
CA GLY A 109 -3.30 8.93 -11.10
C GLY A 109 -1.91 9.14 -11.68
N ASN A 110 -1.70 10.34 -12.25
CA ASN A 110 -0.42 10.77 -12.80
C ASN A 110 0.56 11.30 -11.74
N LEU A 111 0.09 11.52 -10.50
CA LEU A 111 0.89 12.05 -9.40
C LEU A 111 1.87 11.02 -8.84
N ALA A 112 1.61 9.71 -9.01
CA ALA A 112 2.46 8.65 -8.48
C ALA A 112 3.96 8.80 -8.82
N ALA A 113 4.28 9.32 -10.01
CA ALA A 113 5.66 9.59 -10.41
C ALA A 113 6.25 10.83 -9.73
N LYS A 114 5.46 11.90 -9.57
CA LYS A 114 5.86 13.14 -8.88
C LYS A 114 6.06 12.87 -7.37
N LEU A 115 5.11 12.18 -6.74
CA LEU A 115 5.13 11.83 -5.32
C LEU A 115 6.38 11.03 -4.93
N ARG A 116 6.79 10.05 -5.76
CA ARG A 116 8.02 9.29 -5.51
C ARG A 116 9.30 10.14 -5.55
N LYS A 117 9.32 11.18 -6.39
CA LYS A 117 10.49 12.06 -6.56
C LYS A 117 10.56 13.15 -5.50
N SER A 118 9.43 13.52 -4.89
CA SER A 118 9.35 14.59 -3.90
C SER A 118 10.29 14.38 -2.70
N GLY A 119 10.48 13.13 -2.26
CA GLY A 119 11.25 12.83 -1.06
C GLY A 119 10.62 13.33 0.24
N LEU A 120 9.37 13.81 0.17
CA LEU A 120 8.55 14.24 1.29
C LEU A 120 7.59 13.11 1.70
N PRO A 121 7.04 13.15 2.92
CA PRO A 121 5.91 12.32 3.29
C PRO A 121 4.75 12.54 2.32
N LEU A 122 4.04 11.46 1.92
CA LEU A 122 2.98 11.58 0.91
C LEU A 122 1.88 12.55 1.32
N GLY A 123 1.55 12.65 2.61
CA GLY A 123 0.56 13.59 3.10
C GLY A 123 0.96 15.05 2.85
N GLU A 124 2.24 15.38 3.07
CA GLU A 124 2.78 16.72 2.81
C GLU A 124 2.95 16.98 1.31
N ALA A 125 3.47 16.00 0.57
CA ALA A 125 3.62 16.10 -0.88
C ALA A 125 2.27 16.33 -1.58
N MET A 126 1.20 15.66 -1.12
CA MET A 126 -0.15 15.88 -1.64
C MET A 126 -0.68 17.27 -1.30
N LYS A 127 -0.46 17.78 -0.08
CA LYS A 127 -0.82 19.15 0.30
C LYS A 127 -0.09 20.18 -0.56
N GLN A 128 1.19 19.96 -0.81
CA GLN A 128 2.00 20.82 -1.65
C GLN A 128 1.47 20.86 -3.08
N ILE A 129 1.25 19.69 -3.69
CA ILE A 129 0.69 19.59 -5.05
C ILE A 129 -0.68 20.25 -5.12
N LYS A 130 -1.55 20.04 -4.12
CA LYS A 130 -2.85 20.69 -4.07
C LYS A 130 -2.68 22.21 -4.02
N ARG A 131 -1.85 22.73 -3.12
CA ARG A 131 -1.59 24.17 -2.98
C ARG A 131 -1.07 24.81 -4.28
N PHE A 132 -0.14 24.15 -4.98
CA PHE A 132 0.39 24.67 -6.24
C PHE A 132 -0.60 24.53 -7.41
N GLY A 133 -1.46 23.51 -7.41
CA GLY A 133 -2.54 23.42 -8.40
C GLY A 133 -3.58 24.53 -8.24
N PHE A 134 -3.83 24.99 -7.00
CA PHE A 134 -4.70 26.15 -6.75
C PHE A 134 -4.06 27.47 -7.19
N SER A 135 -2.75 27.65 -7.02
CA SER A 135 -2.09 28.89 -7.45
C SER A 135 -2.02 29.03 -8.97
N GLU A 136 -1.79 27.95 -9.72
CA GLU A 136 -1.80 28.00 -11.20
C GLU A 136 -3.21 28.31 -11.75
N GLU A 137 -4.28 27.78 -11.14
CA GLU A 137 -5.67 28.05 -11.54
C GLU A 137 -6.18 29.44 -11.11
N GLU A 138 -5.67 30.00 -10.01
CA GLU A 138 -5.98 31.37 -9.56
C GLU A 138 -5.25 32.42 -10.41
N GLU A 139 -3.98 32.20 -10.76
CA GLU A 139 -3.21 33.09 -11.64
C GLU A 139 -3.79 33.11 -13.07
N GLU A 140 -4.19 31.96 -13.63
CA GLU A 140 -4.87 31.94 -14.95
C GLU A 140 -6.23 32.66 -14.92
N GLN A 141 -6.97 32.61 -13.81
CA GLN A 141 -8.26 33.32 -13.69
C GLN A 141 -8.10 34.83 -13.50
N GLU A 142 -7.05 35.28 -12.81
CA GLU A 142 -6.74 36.70 -12.68
C GLU A 142 -6.21 37.29 -14.00
N GLU A 143 -5.35 36.59 -14.75
CA GLU A 143 -4.89 37.05 -16.06
C GLU A 143 -6.03 37.19 -17.08
N ILE A 144 -7.01 36.27 -17.08
CA ILE A 144 -8.18 36.35 -17.97
C ILE A 144 -9.10 37.53 -17.61
N PHE A 145 -9.17 37.92 -16.33
CA PHE A 145 -9.97 39.06 -15.86
C PHE A 145 -9.29 40.42 -16.07
N GLU A 146 -7.96 40.46 -16.19
CA GLU A 146 -7.21 41.69 -16.51
C GLU A 146 -7.15 41.99 -18.02
N GLU A 147 -7.48 41.02 -18.88
CA GLU A 147 -7.54 41.19 -20.34
C GLU A 147 -8.94 41.57 -20.89
N GLU A 148 -9.96 41.73 -20.05
CA GLU A 148 -11.34 42.16 -20.41
C GLU A 148 -11.63 43.65 -20.10
#